data_AF-A0A183MZH6-F1
#
_entry.id   AF-A0A183MZH6-F1
#
_cell.length_a   1.000
_cell.length_b   1.000
_cell.length_c   1.000
_cell.angle_alpha   90.00
_cell.angle_beta   90.00
_cell.angle_gamma   90.00
#
_symmetry.space_group_name_H-M   'P 1'
#
loop_
_entity.id
_entity.type
_entity.pdbx_description
1 polymer ?
#
loop_
_entity_poly.entity_id
_entity_poly.type
_entity_poly.pdbx_seq_one_letter_code
_entity_poly.pdbx_strand_id
1 'polypeptide(L)'
;AEEVAQYKKYLEEAPKAINVDPQTLASAQKVFGENVSYFRQKTQFCLSCDLRPSIRNSSLDDLLLLWNTSLRDKHDETKRHLVEKLIKAHLKKAADSHPNTMGGIVYNGIPGYETESPKKVVDQLKKLDTDQEKKYQAHVAKEKSDTVRKFSKFTEEERARMLKSLKEQAEKHKRHPRIYQPVSLGSQDQLREYWEKYEGLDKESFNSRTLFADIDLDGDGYLNIHEVEALLQRELEKVYNPEDPDYDPWEEKYDQSRMRQKFMERFDTDGDYFVSRDEFLRGVNQPYPSYDRDWMTAQDEEDMFETNEEELRRLASEAQLKEQNHLTHEPDRQQTTTQQPKVQNV
;
A
#
# COMPACT_ATOMS: atom_id res chain seq x y z
N ALA A 1 4.77 -30.47 -11.09
CA ALA A 1 5.55 -31.73 -10.93
C ALA A 1 6.88 -31.66 -11.69
N GLU A 2 6.88 -31.15 -12.93
CA GLU A 2 8.11 -30.93 -13.72
C GLU A 2 9.08 -29.91 -13.11
N GLU A 3 8.59 -28.79 -12.55
CA GLU A 3 9.46 -27.77 -11.93
C GLU A 3 10.21 -28.31 -10.69
N VAL A 4 9.54 -29.16 -9.90
CA VAL A 4 10.15 -29.83 -8.74
C VAL A 4 11.22 -30.84 -9.18
N ALA A 5 11.03 -31.49 -10.34
CA ALA A 5 12.00 -32.40 -10.92
C ALA A 5 13.21 -31.65 -11.52
N GLN A 6 12.98 -30.50 -12.17
CA GLN A 6 14.04 -29.62 -12.67
C GLN A 6 14.87 -29.03 -11.52
N TYR A 7 14.21 -28.61 -10.44
CA TYR A 7 14.89 -28.07 -9.26
C TYR A 7 15.74 -29.14 -8.54
N LYS A 8 15.22 -30.36 -8.42
CA LYS A 8 16.01 -31.50 -7.90
C LYS A 8 17.22 -31.81 -8.78
N LYS A 9 17.05 -31.80 -10.11
CA LYS A 9 18.14 -32.03 -11.05
C LYS A 9 19.22 -30.94 -10.94
N TYR A 10 18.82 -29.69 -10.82
CA TYR A 10 19.73 -28.56 -10.60
C TYR A 10 20.52 -28.70 -9.29
N LEU A 11 19.86 -29.10 -8.19
CA LEU A 11 20.52 -29.34 -6.90
C LEU A 11 21.48 -30.54 -6.90
N GLU A 12 21.31 -31.50 -7.81
CA GLU A 12 22.24 -32.63 -7.97
C GLU A 12 23.43 -32.29 -8.90
N GLU A 13 23.25 -31.35 -9.84
CA GLU A 13 24.27 -30.94 -10.80
C GLU A 13 25.15 -29.79 -10.28
N ALA A 14 24.57 -28.84 -9.54
CA ALA A 14 25.28 -27.68 -8.97
C ALA A 14 26.49 -28.04 -8.08
N PRO A 15 26.45 -29.09 -7.22
CA PRO A 15 27.59 -29.47 -6.40
C PRO A 15 28.69 -30.19 -7.18
N LYS A 16 28.39 -30.74 -8.36
CA LYS A 16 29.38 -31.40 -9.24
C LYS A 16 30.18 -30.40 -10.06
N ALA A 17 29.63 -29.21 -10.28
CA ALA A 17 30.27 -28.12 -11.03
C ALA A 17 31.27 -27.31 -10.18
N ILE A 18 31.14 -27.39 -8.85
CA ILE A 18 32.03 -26.71 -7.90
C ILE A 18 32.89 -27.81 -7.27
N ASN A 19 34.20 -27.80 -7.51
CA ASN A 19 35.14 -28.81 -7.03
C ASN A 19 35.38 -28.64 -5.52
N VAL A 20 34.34 -28.84 -4.71
CA VAL A 20 34.34 -28.66 -3.25
C VAL A 20 34.60 -30.01 -2.58
N ASP A 21 35.33 -29.97 -1.46
CA ASP A 21 35.65 -31.15 -0.67
C ASP A 21 34.37 -31.92 -0.23
N PRO A 22 34.44 -33.27 -0.16
CA PRO A 22 33.29 -34.11 0.20
C PRO A 22 32.64 -33.80 1.56
N GLN A 23 33.40 -33.28 2.54
CA GLN A 23 32.85 -32.92 3.86
C GLN A 23 32.00 -31.65 3.80
N THR A 24 32.44 -30.64 3.05
CA THR A 24 31.68 -29.39 2.86
C THR A 24 30.38 -29.66 2.10
N LEU A 25 30.42 -30.57 1.13
CA LEU A 25 29.27 -30.97 0.33
C LEU A 25 28.22 -31.73 1.16
N ALA A 26 28.65 -32.62 2.06
CA ALA A 26 27.77 -33.31 3.00
C ALA A 26 27.15 -32.35 4.04
N SER A 27 27.91 -31.37 4.51
CA SER A 27 27.42 -30.36 5.45
C SER A 27 26.39 -29.44 4.80
N ALA A 28 26.63 -29.01 3.56
CA ALA A 28 25.68 -28.25 2.77
C ALA A 28 24.38 -29.05 2.51
N GLN A 29 24.48 -30.32 2.09
CA GLN A 29 23.31 -31.17 1.87
C GLN A 29 22.45 -31.35 3.14
N LYS A 30 23.08 -31.41 4.32
CA LYS A 30 22.38 -31.49 5.59
C LYS A 30 21.61 -30.19 5.90
N VAL A 31 22.26 -29.03 5.73
CA VAL A 31 21.64 -27.72 5.93
C VAL A 31 20.50 -27.47 4.93
N PHE A 32 20.70 -27.84 3.66
CA PHE A 32 19.66 -27.72 2.63
C PHE A 32 18.50 -28.72 2.86
N GLY A 33 18.78 -29.95 3.30
CA GLY A 33 17.75 -30.94 3.64
C GLY A 33 16.89 -30.54 4.84
N GLU A 34 17.50 -29.98 5.88
CA GLU A 34 16.81 -29.45 7.06
C GLU A 34 15.98 -28.20 6.71
N ASN A 35 16.51 -27.30 5.87
CA ASN A 35 15.78 -26.12 5.40
C ASN A 35 14.61 -26.45 4.47
N VAL A 36 14.69 -27.49 3.65
CA VAL A 36 13.56 -27.92 2.80
C VAL A 36 12.42 -28.51 3.64
N SER A 37 12.73 -29.22 4.73
CA SER A 37 11.71 -29.67 5.69
C SER A 37 11.06 -28.49 6.42
N TYR A 38 11.86 -27.50 6.81
CA TYR A 38 11.40 -26.25 7.43
C TYR A 38 10.51 -25.43 6.48
N PHE A 39 10.91 -25.28 5.21
CA PHE A 39 10.13 -24.59 4.18
C PHE A 39 8.81 -25.32 3.89
N ARG A 40 8.82 -26.66 3.82
CA ARG A 40 7.62 -27.45 3.56
C ARG A 40 6.60 -27.34 4.69
N GLN A 41 7.07 -27.35 5.95
CA GLN A 41 6.20 -27.13 7.12
C GLN A 41 5.60 -25.72 7.14
N LYS A 42 6.38 -24.69 6.78
CA LYS A 42 5.92 -23.29 6.71
C LYS A 42 4.92 -23.06 5.56
N THR A 43 5.17 -23.64 4.39
CA THR A 43 4.22 -23.56 3.24
C THR A 43 2.92 -24.32 3.48
N GLN A 44 2.95 -25.41 4.25
CA GLN A 44 1.74 -26.18 4.58
C GLN A 44 0.93 -25.53 5.72
N PHE A 45 1.59 -24.77 6.62
CA PHE A 45 0.93 -23.92 7.61
C PHE A 45 0.29 -22.67 6.98
N CYS A 46 0.86 -22.16 5.88
CA CYS A 46 0.34 -20.99 5.16
C CYS A 46 -0.97 -21.24 4.39
N LEU A 47 -1.30 -22.49 4.07
CA LEU A 47 -2.53 -22.83 3.32
C LEU A 47 -3.77 -23.00 4.22
N SER A 48 -3.62 -23.00 5.55
CA SER A 48 -4.71 -23.25 6.49
C SER A 48 -4.82 -22.25 7.63
N CYS A 49 -4.11 -21.12 7.58
CA CYS A 49 -4.07 -20.17 8.68
C CYS A 49 -4.38 -18.75 8.21
N ASP A 50 -5.59 -18.30 8.52
CA ASP A 50 -5.97 -16.90 8.75
C ASP A 50 -5.21 -16.28 9.95
N LEU A 51 -3.88 -16.45 10.00
CA LEU A 51 -3.03 -15.85 11.03
C LEU A 51 -1.99 -14.98 10.35
N ARG A 52 -2.27 -13.67 10.23
CA ARG A 52 -1.18 -12.68 10.29
C ARG A 52 -0.56 -12.83 11.70
N PRO A 53 0.72 -13.18 11.84
CA PRO A 53 1.37 -13.10 13.14
C PRO A 53 1.32 -11.66 13.65
N SER A 54 1.36 -11.45 14.97
CA SER A 54 1.39 -10.10 15.55
C SER A 54 2.61 -9.33 15.03
N ILE A 55 2.37 -8.39 14.12
CA ILE A 55 3.37 -7.61 13.36
C ILE A 55 4.07 -6.57 14.24
N ARG A 56 3.52 -6.32 15.43
CA ARG A 56 3.90 -5.26 16.36
C ARG A 56 5.39 -5.28 16.78
N ASN A 57 6.08 -6.41 16.61
CA ASN A 57 7.51 -6.61 16.92
C ASN A 57 8.32 -7.20 15.74
N SER A 58 7.80 -7.16 14.51
CA SER A 58 8.43 -7.78 13.34
C SER A 58 9.50 -6.88 12.71
N SER A 59 10.60 -7.50 12.24
CA SER A 59 11.62 -6.78 11.46
C SER A 59 10.99 -6.17 10.20
N LEU A 60 11.63 -5.15 9.62
CA LEU A 60 11.14 -4.53 8.38
C LEU A 60 11.19 -5.57 7.23
N ASP A 61 12.11 -6.52 7.33
CA ASP A 61 12.20 -7.71 6.48
C ASP A 61 10.96 -8.59 6.56
N ASP A 62 10.48 -8.88 7.77
CA ASP A 62 9.29 -9.71 8.00
C ASP A 62 8.04 -9.03 7.44
N LEU A 63 7.98 -7.69 7.54
CA LEU A 63 6.93 -6.85 6.97
C LEU A 63 6.91 -6.91 5.44
N LEU A 64 8.07 -6.77 4.78
CA LEU A 64 8.17 -6.91 3.32
C LEU A 64 7.79 -8.32 2.85
N LEU A 65 8.19 -9.36 3.59
CA LEU A 65 7.80 -10.74 3.32
C LEU A 65 6.29 -10.98 3.52
N LEU A 66 5.66 -10.35 4.51
CA LEU A 66 4.22 -10.43 4.75
C LEU A 66 3.42 -9.67 3.67
N TRP A 67 3.93 -8.51 3.27
CA TRP A 67 3.44 -7.76 2.12
C TRP A 67 3.57 -8.58 0.83
N ASN A 68 4.50 -9.53 0.80
CA ASN A 68 4.67 -10.47 -0.31
C ASN A 68 3.67 -11.63 -0.35
N THR A 69 3.04 -11.97 0.77
CA THR A 69 2.22 -13.19 0.92
C THR A 69 0.72 -12.94 1.09
N SER A 70 0.29 -11.69 1.29
CA SER A 70 -1.13 -11.33 1.33
C SER A 70 -1.81 -11.50 -0.03
N LEU A 71 -3.14 -11.73 -0.07
CA LEU A 71 -3.91 -11.85 -1.32
C LEU A 71 -3.79 -10.55 -2.15
N ARG A 72 -2.85 -10.54 -3.11
CA ARG A 72 -2.58 -9.40 -3.98
C ARG A 72 -3.68 -9.27 -5.02
N ASP A 73 -4.26 -8.09 -5.12
CA ASP A 73 -5.17 -7.79 -6.22
C ASP A 73 -4.38 -7.55 -7.52
N LYS A 74 -5.08 -7.44 -8.66
CA LYS A 74 -4.44 -7.17 -9.96
C LYS A 74 -3.63 -5.86 -9.94
N HIS A 75 -4.04 -4.90 -9.12
CA HIS A 75 -3.42 -3.59 -9.02
C HIS A 75 -2.10 -3.68 -8.25
N ASP A 76 -2.08 -4.40 -7.13
CA ASP A 76 -0.90 -4.68 -6.31
C ASP A 76 0.18 -5.42 -7.12
N GLU A 77 -0.21 -6.42 -7.93
CA GLU A 77 0.74 -7.12 -8.81
C GLU A 77 1.27 -6.23 -9.93
N THR A 78 0.42 -5.39 -10.51
CA THR A 78 0.85 -4.43 -11.53
C THR A 78 1.86 -3.46 -10.94
N LYS A 79 1.61 -2.94 -9.73
CA LYS A 79 2.52 -2.07 -9.00
C LYS A 79 3.85 -2.77 -8.73
N ARG A 80 3.81 -3.97 -8.15
CA ARG A 80 4.99 -4.80 -7.85
C ARG A 80 5.87 -4.97 -9.09
N HIS A 81 5.26 -5.32 -10.23
CA HIS A 81 5.98 -5.48 -11.50
C HIS A 81 6.62 -4.17 -11.97
N LEU A 82 5.92 -3.04 -11.85
CA LEU A 82 6.48 -1.73 -12.21
C LEU A 82 7.65 -1.33 -11.30
N VAL A 83 7.54 -1.55 -9.99
CA VAL A 83 8.62 -1.28 -9.04
C VAL A 83 9.83 -2.19 -9.33
N GLU A 84 9.61 -3.48 -9.58
CA GLU A 84 10.70 -4.39 -9.97
C GLU A 84 11.42 -3.95 -11.25
N LYS A 85 10.69 -3.48 -12.27
CA LYS A 85 11.31 -2.93 -13.49
C LYS A 85 12.16 -1.71 -13.15
N LEU A 86 11.68 -0.86 -12.25
CA LEU A 86 12.35 0.36 -11.84
C LEU A 86 13.66 0.04 -11.09
N ILE A 87 13.62 -0.89 -10.14
CA ILE A 87 14.80 -1.41 -9.41
C ILE A 87 15.82 -2.00 -10.39
N LYS A 88 15.39 -2.87 -11.32
CA LYS A 88 16.28 -3.45 -12.35
C LYS A 88 16.96 -2.38 -13.20
N ALA A 89 16.23 -1.31 -13.55
CA ALA A 89 16.79 -0.21 -14.33
C ALA A 89 17.78 0.64 -13.52
N HIS A 90 17.52 0.83 -12.22
CA HIS A 90 18.43 1.51 -11.30
C HIS A 90 19.73 0.71 -11.12
N LEU A 91 19.64 -0.58 -10.81
CA LEU A 91 20.79 -1.47 -10.68
C LEU A 91 21.66 -1.53 -11.94
N LYS A 92 21.03 -1.49 -13.13
CA LYS A 92 21.76 -1.42 -14.40
C LYS A 92 22.58 -0.13 -14.53
N LYS A 93 21.99 1.02 -14.20
CA LYS A 93 22.72 2.30 -14.20
C LYS A 93 23.85 2.31 -13.18
N ALA A 94 23.62 1.76 -11.99
CA ALA A 94 24.63 1.65 -10.94
C ALA A 94 25.82 0.80 -11.41
N ALA A 95 25.55 -0.37 -12.02
CA ALA A 95 26.58 -1.24 -12.60
C ALA A 95 27.39 -0.56 -13.73
N ASP A 96 26.73 0.24 -14.57
CA ASP A 96 27.40 1.01 -15.63
C ASP A 96 28.28 2.15 -15.07
N SER A 97 27.99 2.64 -13.86
CA SER A 97 28.70 3.77 -13.21
C SER A 97 29.91 3.35 -12.36
N HIS A 98 29.90 2.14 -11.76
CA HIS A 98 30.97 1.65 -10.88
C HIS A 98 31.28 0.17 -11.19
N PRO A 99 32.30 -0.13 -12.02
CA PRO A 99 32.62 -1.51 -12.42
C PRO A 99 33.16 -2.42 -11.30
N ASN A 100 33.27 -1.94 -10.07
CA ASN A 100 33.89 -2.64 -8.93
C ASN A 100 33.01 -2.76 -7.67
N THR A 101 31.68 -2.64 -7.77
CA THR A 101 30.79 -3.00 -6.65
C THR A 101 30.68 -4.52 -6.56
N MET A 102 31.41 -5.12 -5.62
CA MET A 102 31.35 -6.54 -5.26
C MET A 102 29.91 -6.91 -4.84
N GLY A 103 29.19 -7.65 -5.69
CA GLY A 103 27.85 -8.16 -5.39
C GLY A 103 26.86 -8.15 -6.57
N GLY A 104 27.20 -7.48 -7.68
CA GLY A 104 26.35 -7.44 -8.87
C GLY A 104 26.21 -8.81 -9.54
N ILE A 105 25.17 -9.56 -9.20
CA ILE A 105 24.68 -10.65 -10.04
C ILE A 105 24.27 -9.99 -11.36
N VAL A 106 25.11 -10.22 -12.37
CA VAL A 106 24.88 -9.74 -13.72
C VAL A 106 23.59 -10.38 -14.23
N TYR A 107 22.48 -9.66 -14.16
CA TYR A 107 21.25 -9.99 -14.89
C TYR A 107 21.48 -9.74 -16.39
N ASN A 108 22.34 -10.56 -16.98
CA ASN A 108 22.51 -10.64 -18.42
C ASN A 108 21.25 -11.29 -19.02
N GLY A 109 20.31 -10.43 -19.39
CA GLY A 109 19.41 -10.55 -20.55
C GLY A 109 18.59 -11.83 -20.68
N ILE A 110 17.33 -11.78 -20.23
CA ILE A 110 16.27 -12.51 -20.93
C ILE A 110 15.98 -11.69 -22.21
N PRO A 111 16.22 -12.24 -23.42
CA PRO A 111 15.96 -11.53 -24.67
C PRO A 111 14.45 -11.46 -24.92
N GLY A 112 13.92 -10.25 -25.13
CA GLY A 112 12.53 -10.03 -25.53
C GLY A 112 11.77 -8.98 -24.72
N TYR A 113 12.36 -8.40 -23.68
CA TYR A 113 11.70 -7.37 -22.89
C TYR A 113 12.09 -5.96 -23.39
N GLU A 114 11.14 -5.24 -24.00
CA GLU A 114 11.32 -3.84 -24.37
C GLU A 114 11.72 -3.04 -23.12
N THR A 115 12.89 -2.41 -23.16
CA THR A 115 13.38 -1.57 -22.08
C THR A 115 12.62 -0.24 -22.11
N GLU A 116 11.43 -0.25 -21.51
CA GLU A 116 10.71 0.97 -21.18
C GLU A 116 11.65 1.88 -20.38
N SER A 117 11.72 3.17 -20.77
CA SER A 117 12.52 4.15 -20.05
C SER A 117 12.04 4.27 -18.60
N PRO A 118 12.93 4.39 -17.58
CA PRO A 118 12.54 4.52 -16.17
C PRO A 118 11.48 5.61 -15.93
N LYS A 119 11.56 6.74 -16.65
CA LYS A 119 10.56 7.81 -16.56
C LYS A 119 9.15 7.35 -16.95
N LYS A 120 9.03 6.48 -17.96
CA LYS A 120 7.73 5.92 -18.35
C LYS A 120 7.16 4.98 -17.28
N VAL A 121 8.03 4.22 -16.61
CA VAL A 121 7.63 3.34 -15.51
C VAL A 121 7.14 4.16 -14.32
N VAL A 122 7.83 5.25 -14.00
CA VAL A 122 7.38 6.24 -13.00
C VAL A 122 6.03 6.85 -13.38
N ASP A 123 5.83 7.25 -14.63
CA ASP A 123 4.54 7.77 -15.10
C ASP A 123 3.42 6.72 -15.02
N GLN A 124 3.73 5.45 -15.26
CA GLN A 124 2.78 4.35 -15.08
C GLN A 124 2.42 4.15 -13.59
N LEU A 125 3.39 4.24 -12.67
CA LEU A 125 3.14 4.19 -11.23
C LEU A 125 2.24 5.35 -10.77
N LYS A 126 2.52 6.58 -11.21
CA LYS A 126 1.66 7.75 -10.90
C LYS A 126 0.22 7.57 -11.37
N LYS A 127 0.04 7.02 -12.57
CA LYS A 127 -1.30 6.72 -13.11
C LYS A 127 -1.99 5.65 -12.29
N LEU A 128 -1.24 4.63 -11.87
CA LEU A 128 -1.75 3.55 -11.03
C LEU A 128 -2.27 4.15 -9.72
N ASP A 129 -1.47 4.97 -9.04
CA ASP A 129 -1.86 5.67 -7.81
C ASP A 129 -3.12 6.53 -8.00
N THR A 130 -3.18 7.29 -9.08
CA THR A 130 -4.34 8.13 -9.43
C THR A 130 -5.61 7.28 -9.66
N ASP A 131 -5.47 6.14 -10.32
CA ASP A 131 -6.60 5.23 -10.58
C ASP A 131 -7.06 4.53 -9.31
N GLN A 132 -6.15 4.24 -8.37
CA GLN A 132 -6.48 3.74 -7.05
C GLN A 132 -7.29 4.77 -6.25
N GLU A 133 -6.82 6.02 -6.24
CA GLU A 133 -7.51 7.12 -5.56
C GLU A 133 -8.92 7.33 -6.11
N LYS A 134 -9.11 7.31 -7.43
CA LYS A 134 -10.46 7.41 -8.03
C LYS A 134 -11.39 6.27 -7.61
N LYS A 135 -10.86 5.04 -7.48
CA LYS A 135 -11.67 3.91 -7.02
C LYS A 135 -12.08 4.07 -5.57
N TYR A 136 -11.17 4.52 -4.72
CA TYR A 136 -11.48 4.84 -3.32
C TYR A 136 -12.52 5.97 -3.23
N GLN A 137 -12.34 7.08 -3.95
CA GLN A 137 -13.33 8.16 -3.99
C GLN A 137 -14.71 7.68 -4.45
N ALA A 138 -14.77 6.77 -5.43
CA ALA A 138 -16.03 6.17 -5.87
C ALA A 138 -16.65 5.24 -4.82
N HIS A 139 -15.83 4.52 -4.06
CA HIS A 139 -16.25 3.69 -2.92
C HIS A 139 -16.89 4.56 -1.84
N VAL A 140 -16.15 5.55 -1.33
CA VAL A 140 -16.63 6.50 -0.33
C VAL A 140 -17.88 7.23 -0.79
N ALA A 141 -17.93 7.70 -2.04
CA ALA A 141 -19.12 8.36 -2.57
C ALA A 141 -20.36 7.46 -2.56
N LYS A 142 -20.17 6.16 -2.84
CA LYS A 142 -21.25 5.17 -2.79
C LYS A 142 -21.71 4.94 -1.35
N GLU A 143 -20.79 4.80 -0.41
CA GLU A 143 -21.12 4.62 1.02
C GLU A 143 -21.83 5.83 1.59
N LYS A 144 -21.32 7.04 1.34
CA LYS A 144 -22.00 8.29 1.71
C LYS A 144 -23.41 8.37 1.13
N SER A 145 -23.58 8.00 -0.14
CA SER A 145 -24.91 7.93 -0.77
C SER A 145 -25.82 6.89 -0.12
N ASP A 146 -25.29 5.73 0.25
CA ASP A 146 -26.05 4.68 0.93
C ASP A 146 -26.45 5.08 2.35
N THR A 147 -25.57 5.76 3.10
CA THR A 147 -25.86 6.35 4.41
C THR A 147 -26.95 7.40 4.31
N VAL A 148 -26.86 8.34 3.37
CA VAL A 148 -27.91 9.35 3.12
C VAL A 148 -29.25 8.70 2.75
N ARG A 149 -29.23 7.65 1.92
CA ARG A 149 -30.44 6.91 1.51
C ARG A 149 -31.06 6.13 2.67
N LYS A 150 -30.26 5.57 3.59
CA LYS A 150 -30.78 4.94 4.82
C LYS A 150 -31.39 6.01 5.72
N PHE A 151 -30.69 7.12 5.92
CA PHE A 151 -31.13 8.25 6.74
C PHE A 151 -32.46 8.84 6.24
N SER A 152 -32.66 8.95 4.92
CA SER A 152 -33.90 9.48 4.35
C SER A 152 -35.13 8.58 4.59
N LYS A 153 -34.93 7.26 4.75
CA LYS A 153 -36.00 6.27 4.97
C LYS A 153 -36.38 6.07 6.44
N PHE A 154 -35.46 6.33 7.36
CA PHE A 154 -35.66 6.13 8.79
C PHE A 154 -36.57 7.17 9.44
N THR A 155 -37.24 6.78 10.53
CA THR A 155 -37.98 7.71 11.40
C THR A 155 -37.02 8.59 12.20
N GLU A 156 -37.54 9.63 12.87
CA GLU A 156 -36.70 10.53 13.67
C GLU A 156 -36.01 9.79 14.83
N GLU A 157 -36.68 8.84 15.46
CA GLU A 157 -36.10 8.01 16.53
C GLU A 157 -34.99 7.09 16.00
N GLU A 158 -35.18 6.50 14.82
CA GLU A 158 -34.19 5.64 14.17
C GLU A 158 -32.97 6.44 13.70
N ARG A 159 -33.17 7.65 13.17
CA ARG A 159 -32.10 8.61 12.83
C ARG A 159 -31.28 8.98 14.04
N ALA A 160 -31.92 9.28 15.17
CA ALA A 160 -31.22 9.61 16.41
C ALA A 160 -30.37 8.43 16.92
N ARG A 161 -30.87 7.19 16.81
CA ARG A 161 -30.12 5.97 17.16
C ARG A 161 -28.93 5.75 16.23
N MET A 162 -29.12 5.91 14.92
CA MET A 162 -28.06 5.82 13.92
C MET A 162 -26.97 6.86 14.20
N LEU A 163 -27.33 8.12 14.39
CA LEU A 163 -26.37 9.19 14.70
C LEU A 163 -25.62 8.92 16.01
N LYS A 164 -26.28 8.36 17.03
CA LYS A 164 -25.60 7.96 18.27
C LYS A 164 -24.58 6.85 18.02
N SER A 165 -24.92 5.85 17.21
CA SER A 165 -24.00 4.77 16.83
C SER A 165 -22.79 5.31 16.06
N LEU A 166 -23.01 6.18 15.06
CA LEU A 166 -21.94 6.79 14.27
C LEU A 166 -21.02 7.64 15.14
N LYS A 167 -21.57 8.42 16.08
CA LYS A 167 -20.76 9.17 17.06
C LYS A 167 -19.97 8.25 17.97
N GLU A 168 -20.54 7.14 18.43
CA GLU A 168 -19.81 6.16 19.25
C GLU A 168 -18.68 5.47 18.47
N GLN A 169 -18.88 5.18 17.19
CA GLN A 169 -17.84 4.67 16.28
C GLN A 169 -16.73 5.70 16.09
N ALA A 170 -17.07 6.94 15.74
CA ALA A 170 -16.08 8.01 15.61
C ALA A 170 -15.28 8.26 16.91
N GLU A 171 -15.91 8.13 18.08
CA GLU A 171 -15.21 8.23 19.36
C GLU A 171 -14.37 6.98 19.71
N LYS A 172 -14.60 5.84 19.06
CA LYS A 172 -13.68 4.68 19.13
C LYS A 172 -12.49 4.90 18.21
N HIS A 173 -12.74 5.37 17.00
CA HIS A 173 -11.72 5.67 16.01
C HIS A 173 -10.70 6.67 16.59
N LYS A 174 -11.17 7.80 17.15
CA LYS A 174 -10.29 8.80 17.83
C LYS A 174 -9.44 8.28 19.00
N ARG A 175 -9.69 7.06 19.52
CA ARG A 175 -8.88 6.47 20.62
C ARG A 175 -7.60 5.81 20.13
N HIS A 176 -7.37 5.72 18.82
CA HIS A 176 -6.12 5.21 18.29
C HIS A 176 -4.93 6.08 18.74
N PRO A 177 -3.72 5.51 18.88
CA PRO A 177 -2.51 6.29 19.08
C PRO A 177 -2.33 7.31 17.95
N ARG A 178 -1.77 8.48 18.26
CA ARG A 178 -1.50 9.51 17.24
C ARG A 178 -0.63 8.93 16.13
N ILE A 179 -1.07 9.13 14.89
CA ILE A 179 -0.30 8.86 13.68
C ILE A 179 0.31 10.17 13.21
N TYR A 180 1.60 10.11 12.88
CA TYR A 180 2.33 11.25 12.36
C TYR A 180 2.23 11.32 10.85
N GLN A 181 2.34 12.53 10.31
CA GLN A 181 2.49 12.67 8.87
C GLN A 181 3.77 11.99 8.37
N PRO A 182 3.77 11.41 7.16
CA PRO A 182 4.95 10.78 6.57
C PRO A 182 6.10 11.78 6.39
N VAL A 183 5.78 13.06 6.18
CA VAL A 183 6.74 14.16 6.03
C VAL A 183 7.28 14.62 7.39
N SER A 184 6.51 14.40 8.45
CA SER A 184 6.91 14.61 9.84
C SER A 184 7.89 13.54 10.33
N LEU A 185 7.96 12.37 9.69
CA LEU A 185 9.12 11.46 9.78
C LEU A 185 10.40 12.07 9.17
N GLY A 186 10.36 13.31 8.67
CA GLY A 186 11.54 14.10 8.37
C GLY A 186 11.94 15.05 9.50
N SER A 187 11.06 15.43 10.42
CA SER A 187 11.43 16.37 11.47
C SER A 187 12.30 15.68 12.52
N GLN A 188 13.43 16.31 12.84
CA GLN A 188 14.42 15.74 13.77
C GLN A 188 13.83 15.40 15.15
N ASP A 189 12.83 16.15 15.62
CA ASP A 189 12.13 15.89 16.90
C ASP A 189 11.30 14.62 16.88
N GLN A 190 10.70 14.28 15.75
CA GLN A 190 9.77 13.15 15.62
C GLN A 190 10.50 11.87 15.26
N LEU A 191 11.56 11.96 14.44
CA LEU A 191 12.46 10.83 14.22
C LEU A 191 13.13 10.37 15.51
N ARG A 192 13.41 11.29 16.44
CA ARG A 192 13.87 10.95 17.80
C ARG A 192 12.85 10.15 18.60
N GLU A 193 11.55 10.43 18.44
CA GLU A 193 10.49 9.67 19.10
C GLU A 193 10.32 8.28 18.49
N TYR A 194 10.40 8.18 17.15
CA TYR A 194 10.43 6.90 16.46
C TYR A 194 11.64 6.06 16.93
N TRP A 195 12.83 6.67 16.98
CA TRP A 195 14.08 6.06 17.45
C TRP A 195 13.98 5.51 18.88
N GLU A 196 13.44 6.31 19.81
CA GLU A 196 13.25 5.88 21.20
C GLU A 196 12.26 4.72 21.33
N LYS A 197 11.18 4.75 20.55
CA LYS A 197 10.06 3.80 20.72
C LYS A 197 10.30 2.46 20.03
N TYR A 198 10.91 2.45 18.85
CA TYR A 198 11.06 1.24 18.03
C TYR A 198 12.42 0.58 18.21
N GLU A 199 13.49 1.37 18.36
CA GLU A 199 14.84 0.83 18.57
C GLU A 199 15.19 0.69 20.06
N GLY A 200 14.41 1.32 20.96
CA GLY A 200 14.70 1.34 22.41
C GLY A 200 16.00 2.06 22.74
N LEU A 201 16.50 2.89 21.81
CA LEU A 201 17.75 3.62 21.91
C LEU A 201 17.52 5.05 22.41
N ASP A 202 18.51 5.62 23.10
CA ASP A 202 18.37 6.92 23.75
C ASP A 202 18.20 8.07 22.74
N LYS A 203 17.35 9.05 23.07
CA LYS A 203 17.03 10.21 22.22
C LYS A 203 18.26 11.06 21.88
N GLU A 204 19.27 11.10 22.73
CA GLU A 204 20.50 11.88 22.50
C GLU A 204 21.46 11.17 21.52
N SER A 205 21.28 9.86 21.31
CA SER A 205 22.05 9.06 20.35
C SER A 205 21.51 9.12 18.91
N PHE A 206 20.41 9.85 18.69
CA PHE A 206 19.72 9.89 17.41
C PHE A 206 20.65 10.33 16.27
N ASN A 207 20.74 9.47 15.25
CA ASN A 207 21.50 9.73 14.05
C ASN A 207 20.65 9.38 12.83
N SER A 208 20.30 10.38 12.04
CA SER A 208 19.49 10.23 10.83
C SER A 208 20.14 9.33 9.77
N ARG A 209 21.47 9.12 9.84
CA ARG A 209 22.15 8.13 8.99
C ARG A 209 21.90 6.70 9.42
N THR A 210 21.77 6.46 10.73
CA THR A 210 21.48 5.11 11.23
C THR A 210 20.06 4.73 10.89
N LEU A 211 19.09 5.63 11.09
CA LEU A 211 17.72 5.40 10.66
C LEU A 211 17.61 5.11 9.17
N PHE A 212 18.37 5.83 8.33
CA PHE A 212 18.41 5.53 6.90
C PHE A 212 18.87 4.09 6.65
N ALA A 213 19.93 3.64 7.33
CA ALA A 213 20.44 2.28 7.22
C ALA A 213 19.48 1.22 7.77
N ASP A 214 18.59 1.58 8.71
CA ASP A 214 17.56 0.66 9.23
C ASP A 214 16.37 0.50 8.26
N ILE A 215 16.14 1.48 7.38
CA ILE A 215 15.11 1.43 6.33
C ILE A 215 15.65 0.82 5.04
N ASP A 216 16.91 1.11 4.72
CA ASP A 216 17.67 0.56 3.58
C ASP A 216 18.06 -0.89 3.89
N LEU A 217 17.20 -1.83 3.51
CA LEU A 217 17.35 -3.23 3.90
C LEU A 217 18.31 -4.00 3.01
N ASP A 218 18.38 -3.63 1.74
CA ASP A 218 19.33 -4.23 0.81
C ASP A 218 20.71 -3.56 0.85
N GLY A 219 20.83 -2.40 1.51
CA GLY A 219 22.08 -1.69 1.72
C GLY A 219 22.62 -1.05 0.45
N ASP A 220 21.76 -0.79 -0.55
CA ASP A 220 22.15 -0.20 -1.83
C ASP A 220 22.35 1.33 -1.75
N GLY A 221 21.96 1.94 -0.62
CA GLY A 221 22.10 3.37 -0.37
C GLY A 221 20.95 4.23 -0.88
N TYR A 222 19.85 3.61 -1.33
CA TYR A 222 18.64 4.23 -1.84
C TYR A 222 17.39 3.59 -1.23
N LEU A 223 16.43 4.41 -0.79
CA LEU A 223 15.14 3.89 -0.35
C LEU A 223 14.21 3.75 -1.55
N ASN A 224 13.79 2.53 -1.84
CA ASN A 224 12.81 2.25 -2.87
C ASN A 224 11.36 2.36 -2.33
N ILE A 225 10.39 2.30 -3.23
CA ILE A 225 8.96 2.41 -2.91
C ILE A 225 8.51 1.39 -1.85
N HIS A 226 9.00 0.16 -1.93
CA HIS A 226 8.57 -0.91 -1.02
C HIS A 226 9.11 -0.70 0.39
N GLU A 227 10.35 -0.22 0.54
CA GLU A 227 10.94 0.10 1.84
C GLU A 227 10.21 1.27 2.51
N VAL A 228 9.91 2.32 1.73
CA VAL A 228 9.10 3.45 2.20
C VAL A 228 7.71 2.97 2.62
N GLU A 229 7.05 2.13 1.83
CA GLU A 229 5.73 1.59 2.18
C GLU A 229 5.76 0.71 3.43
N ALA A 230 6.80 -0.10 3.60
CA ALA A 230 6.96 -0.93 4.79
C ALA A 230 7.19 -0.09 6.05
N LEU A 231 7.92 1.02 5.95
CA LEU A 231 8.04 1.99 7.04
C LEU A 231 6.67 2.59 7.41
N LEU A 232 5.92 3.05 6.41
CA LEU A 232 4.60 3.67 6.61
C LEU A 232 3.57 2.68 7.15
N GLN A 233 3.66 1.41 6.75
CA GLN A 233 2.78 0.35 7.23
C GLN A 233 2.80 0.23 8.75
N ARG A 234 3.97 0.36 9.39
CA ARG A 234 4.10 0.33 10.86
C ARG A 234 3.39 1.48 11.56
N GLU A 235 3.33 2.64 10.91
CA GLU A 235 2.59 3.78 11.42
C GLU A 235 1.09 3.55 11.27
N LEU A 236 0.65 3.02 10.13
CA LEU A 236 -0.75 2.71 9.84
C LEU A 236 -1.33 1.60 10.72
N GLU A 237 -0.53 0.60 11.12
CA GLU A 237 -0.94 -0.46 12.06
C GLU A 237 -1.38 0.05 13.44
N LYS A 238 -1.08 1.31 13.78
CA LYS A 238 -1.61 1.94 15.01
C LYS A 238 -3.10 2.22 14.91
N VAL A 239 -3.62 2.43 13.70
CA VAL A 239 -5.02 2.77 13.40
C VAL A 239 -5.74 1.57 12.82
N TYR A 240 -5.16 0.97 11.78
CA TYR A 240 -5.79 -0.08 11.02
C TYR A 240 -5.32 -1.45 11.52
N ASN A 241 -6.22 -2.20 12.14
CA ASN A 241 -5.97 -3.57 12.57
C ASN A 241 -6.94 -4.53 11.85
N PRO A 242 -6.43 -5.48 11.05
CA PRO A 242 -7.27 -6.46 10.33
C PRO A 242 -8.15 -7.34 11.23
N GLU A 243 -7.85 -7.43 12.53
CA GLU A 243 -8.66 -8.17 13.50
C GLU A 243 -9.88 -7.37 13.98
N ASP A 244 -9.90 -6.06 13.74
CA ASP A 244 -10.97 -5.19 14.20
C ASP A 244 -12.18 -5.28 13.26
N PRO A 245 -13.42 -5.27 13.80
CA PRO A 245 -14.64 -5.47 13.01
C PRO A 245 -15.00 -4.29 12.10
N ASP A 246 -14.43 -3.12 12.36
CA ASP A 246 -14.56 -1.86 11.63
C ASP A 246 -13.42 -1.60 10.65
N TYR A 247 -12.46 -2.53 10.51
CA TYR A 247 -11.36 -2.40 9.56
C TYR A 247 -11.82 -2.42 8.11
N ASP A 248 -11.51 -1.35 7.38
CA ASP A 248 -11.64 -1.28 5.92
C ASP A 248 -10.25 -1.32 5.24
N PRO A 249 -9.94 -2.38 4.45
CA PRO A 249 -8.74 -2.42 3.62
C PRO A 249 -8.61 -1.26 2.61
N TRP A 250 -9.72 -0.64 2.19
CA TRP A 250 -9.71 0.48 1.24
C TRP A 250 -9.14 1.75 1.87
N GLU A 251 -9.50 2.03 3.12
CA GLU A 251 -9.01 3.17 3.91
C GLU A 251 -7.50 3.04 4.14
N GLU A 252 -7.04 1.87 4.62
CA GLU A 252 -5.61 1.59 4.83
C GLU A 252 -4.80 1.77 3.54
N LYS A 253 -5.27 1.19 2.43
CA LYS A 253 -4.61 1.31 1.12
C LYS A 253 -4.59 2.75 0.61
N TYR A 254 -5.64 3.53 0.87
CA TYR A 254 -5.70 4.94 0.49
C TYR A 254 -4.69 5.78 1.28
N ASP A 255 -4.70 5.62 2.61
CA ASP A 255 -3.76 6.33 3.49
C ASP A 255 -2.30 5.96 3.18
N GLN A 256 -1.99 4.69 2.94
CA GLN A 256 -0.64 4.27 2.53
C GLN A 256 -0.16 4.97 1.26
N SER A 257 -1.01 5.03 0.22
CA SER A 257 -0.64 5.69 -1.04
C SER A 257 -0.51 7.21 -0.89
N ARG A 258 -1.42 7.86 -0.16
CA ARG A 258 -1.35 9.30 0.13
C ARG A 258 -0.12 9.63 0.96
N MET A 259 0.19 8.79 1.94
CA MET A 259 1.37 8.96 2.78
C MET A 259 2.66 8.81 1.97
N ARG A 260 2.77 7.77 1.13
CA ARG A 260 3.90 7.56 0.24
C ARG A 260 4.09 8.76 -0.69
N GLN A 261 3.02 9.25 -1.31
CA GLN A 261 3.13 10.40 -2.20
C GLN A 261 3.70 11.62 -1.47
N LYS A 262 3.21 11.90 -0.26
CA LYS A 262 3.72 13.00 0.56
C LYS A 262 5.19 12.81 0.95
N PHE A 263 5.61 11.58 1.23
CA PHE A 263 7.01 11.24 1.47
C PHE A 263 7.87 11.51 0.23
N MET A 264 7.47 10.98 -0.94
CA MET A 264 8.21 11.15 -2.19
C MET A 264 8.28 12.63 -2.61
N GLU A 265 7.18 13.38 -2.51
CA GLU A 265 7.14 14.83 -2.81
C GLU A 265 8.17 15.64 -1.99
N ARG A 266 8.50 15.15 -0.78
CA ARG A 266 9.45 15.82 0.11
C ARG A 266 10.90 15.42 -0.15
N PHE A 267 11.13 14.12 -0.26
CA PHE A 267 12.48 13.55 -0.20
C PHE A 267 13.05 13.26 -1.58
N ASP A 268 12.25 12.77 -2.52
CA ASP A 268 12.69 12.51 -3.90
C ASP A 268 12.75 13.85 -4.66
N THR A 269 13.97 14.39 -4.82
CA THR A 269 14.17 15.71 -5.45
C THR A 269 14.38 15.63 -6.96
N ASP A 270 14.85 14.48 -7.46
CA ASP A 270 15.12 14.27 -8.88
C ASP A 270 13.99 13.55 -9.63
N GLY A 271 13.00 13.05 -8.89
CA GLY A 271 11.78 12.43 -9.39
C GLY A 271 12.00 11.02 -9.92
N ASP A 272 13.03 10.32 -9.47
CA ASP A 272 13.39 8.98 -9.94
C ASP A 272 12.71 7.84 -9.15
N TYR A 273 11.90 8.19 -8.13
CA TYR A 273 11.19 7.29 -7.23
C TYR A 273 12.10 6.43 -6.32
N PHE A 274 13.35 6.82 -6.20
CA PHE A 274 14.26 6.38 -5.15
C PHE A 274 14.65 7.58 -4.29
N VAL A 275 14.83 7.37 -3.00
CA VAL A 275 15.33 8.41 -2.11
C VAL A 275 16.76 8.08 -1.73
N SER A 276 17.71 8.83 -2.28
CA SER A 276 19.11 8.68 -1.89
C SER A 276 19.33 9.11 -0.44
N ARG A 277 20.38 8.59 0.20
CA ARG A 277 20.77 9.02 1.55
C ARG A 277 20.94 10.53 1.67
N ASP A 278 21.53 11.18 0.68
CA ASP A 278 21.80 12.62 0.72
C ASP A 278 20.52 13.45 0.55
N GLU A 279 19.54 12.93 -0.20
CA GLU A 279 18.19 13.49 -0.27
C GLU A 279 17.43 13.36 1.03
N PHE A 280 17.46 12.15 1.63
CA PHE A 280 16.86 11.90 2.93
C PHE A 280 17.40 12.86 3.98
N LEU A 281 18.73 12.97 4.11
CA LEU A 281 19.37 13.85 5.08
C LEU A 281 19.04 15.33 4.82
N ARG A 282 18.95 15.77 3.55
CA ARG A 282 18.54 17.14 3.23
C ARG A 282 17.09 17.39 3.61
N GLY A 283 16.19 16.46 3.32
CA GLY A 283 14.78 16.54 3.69
C GLY A 283 14.57 16.59 5.20
N VAL A 284 15.34 15.80 5.96
CA VAL A 284 15.27 15.75 7.43
C VAL A 284 15.69 17.07 8.08
N ASN A 285 16.74 17.70 7.53
CA ASN A 285 17.26 18.96 8.07
C ASN A 285 16.40 20.18 7.72
N GLN A 286 15.43 20.04 6.83
CA GLN A 286 14.56 21.16 6.49
C GLN A 286 13.37 21.25 7.46
N PRO A 287 13.11 22.43 8.05
CA PRO A 287 12.05 22.60 9.04
C PRO A 287 10.68 22.30 8.42
N TYR A 288 9.87 21.54 9.16
CA TYR A 288 8.49 21.23 8.79
C TYR A 288 7.50 22.08 9.63
N PRO A 289 6.46 22.68 9.02
CA PRO A 289 5.53 23.53 9.75
C PRO A 289 4.83 22.78 10.89
N SER A 290 4.83 23.33 12.10
CA SER A 290 4.38 22.62 13.31
C SER A 290 2.86 22.41 13.41
N TYR A 291 2.07 23.06 12.55
CA TYR A 291 0.60 22.98 12.58
C TYR A 291 0.04 21.76 11.83
N ASP A 292 0.91 20.98 11.16
CA ASP A 292 0.52 19.87 10.29
C ASP A 292 1.19 18.55 10.72
N ARG A 293 1.33 18.32 12.04
CA ARG A 293 2.10 17.17 12.55
C ARG A 293 1.35 15.84 12.55
N ASP A 294 0.04 15.91 12.74
CA ASP A 294 -0.80 14.72 12.87
C ASP A 294 -1.37 14.36 11.50
N TRP A 295 -1.39 13.07 11.19
CA TRP A 295 -2.04 12.57 9.98
C TRP A 295 -3.54 12.45 10.22
N MET A 296 -4.32 13.05 9.33
CA MET A 296 -5.77 12.85 9.30
C MET A 296 -6.04 11.62 8.45
N THR A 297 -6.55 10.57 9.09
CA THR A 297 -6.79 9.29 8.42
C THR A 297 -8.01 9.36 7.51
N ALA A 298 -8.08 8.44 6.54
CA ALA A 298 -9.27 8.22 5.74
C ALA A 298 -10.52 8.05 6.62
N GLN A 299 -10.40 7.21 7.66
CA GLN A 299 -11.43 6.95 8.65
C GLN A 299 -11.89 8.22 9.39
N ASP A 300 -10.96 9.11 9.77
CA ASP A 300 -11.30 10.41 10.40
C ASP A 300 -12.09 11.32 9.45
N GLU A 301 -11.71 11.36 8.16
CA GLU A 301 -12.40 12.17 7.14
C GLU A 301 -13.84 11.68 6.92
N GLU A 302 -14.06 10.37 6.96
CA GLU A 302 -15.38 9.74 6.86
C GLU A 302 -16.23 10.00 8.12
N ASP A 303 -15.67 9.81 9.31
CA ASP A 303 -16.33 10.09 10.59
C ASP A 303 -16.84 11.54 10.69
N MET A 304 -16.06 12.52 10.20
CA MET A 304 -16.49 13.92 10.18
C MET A 304 -17.75 14.14 9.34
N PHE A 305 -17.88 13.43 8.23
CA PHE A 305 -19.08 13.49 7.39
C PHE A 305 -20.26 12.77 8.07
N GLU A 306 -20.04 11.55 8.57
CA GLU A 306 -21.10 10.71 9.12
C GLU A 306 -21.68 11.24 10.44
N THR A 307 -20.86 11.91 11.24
CA THR A 307 -21.32 12.53 12.49
C THR A 307 -21.99 13.89 12.31
N ASN A 308 -21.90 14.49 11.11
CA ASN A 308 -22.50 15.79 10.79
C ASN A 308 -23.99 15.66 10.44
N GLU A 309 -24.83 15.77 11.47
CA GLU A 309 -26.28 15.66 11.36
C GLU A 309 -26.91 16.67 10.39
N GLU A 310 -26.44 17.91 10.39
CA GLU A 310 -27.00 18.97 9.53
C GLU A 310 -26.77 18.66 8.06
N GLU A 311 -25.58 18.17 7.73
CA GLU A 311 -25.22 17.77 6.38
C GLU A 311 -26.01 16.54 5.91
N LEU A 312 -26.15 15.52 6.76
CA LEU A 312 -26.98 14.35 6.46
C LEU A 312 -28.45 14.74 6.22
N ARG A 313 -29.03 15.61 7.05
CA ARG A 313 -30.40 16.12 6.88
C ARG A 313 -30.56 16.89 5.56
N ARG A 314 -29.59 17.75 5.23
CA ARG A 314 -29.57 18.50 3.96
C ARG A 314 -29.55 17.56 2.76
N LEU A 315 -28.64 16.60 2.74
CA LEU A 315 -28.49 15.65 1.64
C LEU A 315 -29.68 14.70 1.52
N ALA A 316 -30.26 14.26 2.64
CA ALA A 316 -31.47 13.43 2.63
C ALA A 316 -32.67 14.18 2.04
N SER A 317 -32.82 15.47 2.37
CA SER A 317 -33.88 16.33 1.82
C SER A 317 -33.69 16.54 0.31
N GLU A 318 -32.46 16.75 -0.14
CA GLU A 318 -32.14 16.89 -1.57
C GLU A 318 -32.42 15.60 -2.34
N ALA A 319 -32.08 14.44 -1.76
CA ALA A 319 -32.34 13.13 -2.35
C ALA A 319 -33.85 12.89 -2.54
N GLN A 320 -34.67 13.20 -1.52
CA GLN A 320 -36.13 13.09 -1.61
C GLN A 320 -36.73 14.03 -2.68
N LEU A 321 -36.19 15.25 -2.80
CA LEU A 321 -36.62 16.20 -3.83
C LEU A 321 -36.28 15.69 -5.25
N LYS A 322 -35.10 15.10 -5.44
CA LYS A 322 -34.69 14.50 -6.72
C LYS A 322 -35.56 13.29 -7.08
N GLU A 323 -35.90 12.45 -6.12
CA GLU A 323 -36.82 11.32 -6.34
C GLU A 323 -38.23 11.80 -6.73
N GLN A 324 -38.77 12.82 -6.05
CA GLN A 324 -40.05 13.42 -6.44
C GLN A 324 -40.00 14.05 -7.83
N ASN A 325 -38.95 14.81 -8.13
CA ASN A 325 -38.78 15.41 -9.46
C ASN A 325 -38.66 14.34 -10.55
N HIS A 326 -37.95 13.23 -10.29
CA HIS A 326 -37.84 12.10 -11.21
C HIS A 326 -39.20 11.43 -11.47
N LEU A 327 -40.03 11.26 -10.43
CA LEU A 327 -41.40 10.75 -10.55
C LEU A 327 -42.34 11.70 -11.33
N THR A 328 -42.08 13.01 -11.30
CA THR A 328 -42.86 14.01 -12.05
C THR A 328 -42.38 14.26 -13.49
N HIS A 329 -41.27 13.64 -13.91
CA HIS A 329 -40.65 13.83 -15.23
C HIS A 329 -40.50 12.52 -16.04
N GLU A 330 -41.33 11.50 -15.82
CA GLU A 330 -41.65 10.50 -16.86
C GLU A 330 -42.82 10.99 -17.73
N PRO A 331 -42.61 11.70 -18.86
CA PRO A 331 -43.63 11.81 -19.88
C PRO A 331 -43.56 10.59 -20.79
N ASP A 332 -44.61 9.78 -20.74
CA ASP A 332 -45.32 9.26 -21.91
C ASP A 332 -44.46 8.72 -23.06
N ARG A 333 -43.93 7.50 -22.89
CA ARG A 333 -43.31 6.72 -23.98
C ARG A 333 -44.15 5.50 -24.35
N GLN A 334 -45.46 5.66 -24.47
CA GLN A 334 -46.34 4.65 -25.08
C GLN A 334 -47.47 5.32 -25.88
N GLN A 335 -47.18 5.66 -27.15
CA GLN A 335 -48.10 5.52 -28.29
C GLN A 335 -47.52 6.21 -29.54
N THR A 336 -46.71 5.48 -30.31
CA THR A 336 -46.64 5.70 -31.76
C THR A 336 -47.05 4.42 -32.44
N THR A 337 -48.32 4.45 -32.85
CA THR A 337 -49.09 3.46 -33.58
C THR A 337 -48.39 3.05 -34.87
N THR A 338 -48.36 1.75 -35.09
CA THR A 338 -48.12 1.06 -36.36
C THR A 338 -48.76 1.77 -37.55
N GLN A 339 -47.96 2.20 -38.53
CA GLN A 339 -48.40 2.33 -39.92
C GLN A 339 -47.36 1.69 -40.84
N GLN A 340 -47.74 0.54 -41.41
CA GLN A 340 -47.04 -0.11 -42.52
C GLN A 340 -47.19 0.76 -43.79
N PRO A 341 -46.14 0.93 -44.61
CA PRO A 341 -46.32 1.50 -45.94
C PRO A 341 -46.85 0.42 -46.90
N LYS A 342 -48.04 0.67 -47.47
CA LYS A 342 -48.51 0.01 -48.69
C LYS A 342 -47.61 0.44 -49.84
N VAL A 343 -46.96 -0.53 -50.49
CA VAL A 343 -46.29 -0.33 -51.78
C VAL A 343 -47.38 -0.35 -52.86
N GLN A 344 -47.56 0.78 -53.55
CA GLN A 344 -48.29 0.86 -54.81
C GLN A 344 -47.28 0.87 -55.96
N ASN A 345 -47.48 -0.04 -56.91
CA ASN A 345 -46.86 -0.08 -58.22
C ASN A 345 -47.04 1.25 -58.97
N VAL A 346 -45.97 1.76 -59.58
CA VAL A 346 -45.89 2.15 -61.01
C VAL A 346 -44.45 1.94 -61.47
#